data_AF-R5MXW3-F1
#
_entry.id   AF-R5MXW3-F1
#
_cell.length_a   1.000
_cell.length_b   1.000
_cell.length_c   1.000
_cell.angle_alpha   90.00
_cell.angle_beta   90.00
_cell.angle_gamma   90.00
#
_symmetry.space_group_name_H-M   'P 1'
#
loop_
_entity.id
_entity.type
_entity.pdbx_description
1 polymer ?
#
loop_
_entity_poly.entity_id
_entity_poly.type
_entity_poly.pdbx_seq_one_letter_code
_entity_poly.pdbx_strand_id
1 'polypeptide(L)'
;MNDLERKCHNFILQCYFGDMENPIDAAIDRAYVDMASHTLKGFAEHQYQEKWELRFEASSKIKKALDLLDAESDYTSWHCELCGKLQKVYTEKRLSYGQAQKWINMTTKYLQVFAVIFKSIDDDEGLSKIPEFFWNAANIKKLHIPLDRYIMEAYNIGSFGPWSKLNDKQYAECCARTGGKTLEDELADWGEIAKKHRADNHKSYAYFVENKKK
;
A
#
# COMPACT_ATOMS: atom_id res chain seq x y z
N MET A 1 -0.11 26.35 -10.38
CA MET A 1 -1.43 26.13 -9.72
C MET A 1 -1.73 27.27 -8.72
N ASN A 2 -2.98 27.54 -8.29
CA ASN A 2 -3.25 28.61 -7.30
C ASN A 2 -3.07 28.13 -5.84
N ASP A 3 -2.82 29.06 -4.90
CA ASP A 3 -2.50 28.72 -3.49
C ASP A 3 -3.64 27.94 -2.78
N LEU A 4 -4.89 28.19 -3.16
CA LEU A 4 -6.04 27.49 -2.59
C LEU A 4 -6.05 26.01 -2.99
N GLU A 5 -5.80 25.70 -4.27
CA GLU A 5 -5.72 24.33 -4.77
C GLU A 5 -4.63 23.54 -4.01
N ARG A 6 -3.45 24.12 -3.83
CA ARG A 6 -2.36 23.52 -3.04
C ARG A 6 -2.78 23.22 -1.60
N LYS A 7 -3.43 24.18 -0.94
CA LYS A 7 -3.93 23.99 0.44
C LYS A 7 -4.99 22.88 0.52
N CYS A 8 -5.88 22.79 -0.46
CA CYS A 8 -6.88 21.73 -0.53
C CYS A 8 -6.25 20.35 -0.71
N HIS A 9 -5.27 20.21 -1.60
CA HIS A 9 -4.51 18.96 -1.77
C HIS A 9 -3.80 18.56 -0.48
N ASN A 10 -3.07 19.49 0.15
CA ASN A 10 -2.35 19.24 1.39
C ASN A 10 -3.30 18.84 2.53
N PHE A 11 -4.45 19.50 2.66
CA PHE A 11 -5.46 19.14 3.65
C PHE A 11 -5.92 17.68 3.50
N ILE A 12 -6.27 17.24 2.28
CA ILE A 12 -6.71 15.87 2.04
C ILE A 12 -5.59 14.86 2.32
N LEU A 13 -4.36 15.15 1.90
CA LEU A 13 -3.21 14.31 2.20
C LEU A 13 -3.01 14.17 3.71
N GLN A 14 -2.99 15.26 4.45
CA GLN A 14 -2.79 15.25 5.90
C GLN A 14 -3.93 14.56 6.65
N CYS A 15 -5.18 14.69 6.19
CA CYS A 15 -6.31 13.97 6.78
C CYS A 15 -6.15 12.44 6.68
N TYR A 16 -5.53 11.95 5.61
CA TYR A 16 -5.43 10.50 5.37
C TYR A 16 -4.08 9.91 5.83
N PHE A 17 -2.99 10.62 5.60
CA PHE A 17 -1.61 10.18 5.86
C PHE A 17 -1.01 10.74 7.14
N GLY A 18 -1.61 11.79 7.71
CA GLY A 18 -1.09 12.46 8.90
C GLY A 18 0.01 13.45 8.56
N ASP A 19 1.14 13.34 9.26
CA ASP A 19 2.29 14.21 9.04
C ASP A 19 2.96 13.90 7.70
N MET A 20 3.06 14.94 6.85
CA MET A 20 3.62 14.86 5.50
C MET A 20 4.98 15.55 5.40
N GLU A 21 5.60 15.96 6.51
CA GLU A 21 6.95 16.57 6.52
C GLU A 21 7.97 15.65 5.82
N ASN A 22 7.87 14.35 6.09
CA ASN A 22 8.57 13.29 5.36
C ASN A 22 7.55 12.34 4.69
N PRO A 23 7.33 12.46 3.37
CA PRO A 23 6.33 11.67 2.67
C PRO A 23 6.69 10.17 2.59
N ILE A 24 7.97 9.79 2.71
CA ILE A 24 8.37 8.38 2.78
C ILE A 24 7.85 7.76 4.08
N ASP A 25 8.02 8.46 5.19
CA ASP A 25 7.58 8.01 6.50
C ASP A 25 6.05 7.91 6.55
N ALA A 26 5.36 8.92 6.02
CA ALA A 26 3.90 8.94 5.91
C ALA A 26 3.36 7.75 5.08
N ALA A 27 4.00 7.43 3.95
CA ALA A 27 3.64 6.28 3.12
C ALA A 27 3.83 4.94 3.85
N ILE A 28 5.01 4.73 4.46
CA ILE A 28 5.33 3.50 5.19
C ILE A 28 4.37 3.30 6.37
N ASP A 29 4.08 4.37 7.11
CA ASP A 29 3.23 4.31 8.30
C ASP A 29 1.78 4.02 7.96
N ARG A 30 1.22 4.71 6.96
CA ARG A 30 -0.14 4.44 6.48
C ARG A 30 -0.26 3.01 5.96
N ALA A 31 0.69 2.59 5.12
CA ALA A 31 0.74 1.24 4.56
C ALA A 31 0.85 0.15 5.64
N TYR A 32 1.62 0.39 6.71
CA TYR A 32 1.66 -0.50 7.87
C TYR A 32 0.28 -0.63 8.51
N VAL A 33 -0.42 0.49 8.74
CA VAL A 33 -1.75 0.46 9.35
C VAL A 33 -2.73 -0.31 8.48
N ASP A 34 -2.74 -0.09 7.16
CA ASP A 34 -3.65 -0.80 6.26
C ASP A 34 -3.39 -2.30 6.20
N MET A 35 -2.12 -2.69 6.22
CA MET A 35 -1.73 -4.09 6.29
C MET A 35 -2.07 -4.70 7.65
N ALA A 36 -1.62 -4.08 8.74
CA ALA A 36 -1.65 -4.66 10.09
C ALA A 36 -3.07 -4.68 10.68
N SER A 37 -3.93 -3.74 10.27
CA SER A 37 -5.32 -3.68 10.71
C SER A 37 -6.02 -5.01 10.47
N HIS A 38 -6.40 -5.66 11.56
CA HIS A 38 -7.06 -6.97 11.59
C HIS A 38 -6.24 -8.19 11.12
N THR A 39 -5.02 -8.01 10.62
CA THR A 39 -4.18 -9.13 10.14
C THR A 39 -2.98 -9.44 11.02
N LEU A 40 -2.34 -8.42 11.59
CA LEU A 40 -1.18 -8.61 12.46
C LEU A 40 -1.67 -8.84 13.89
N LYS A 41 -1.72 -10.11 14.30
CA LYS A 41 -2.20 -10.56 15.61
C LYS A 41 -1.09 -11.24 16.39
N GLY A 42 -1.29 -11.44 17.69
CA GLY A 42 -0.37 -12.20 18.53
C GLY A 42 0.62 -11.36 19.32
N PHE A 43 0.40 -10.05 19.41
CA PHE A 43 1.07 -9.20 20.40
C PHE A 43 0.11 -8.98 21.58
N ALA A 44 0.46 -9.53 22.74
CA ALA A 44 -0.20 -9.17 23.99
C ALA A 44 0.17 -7.73 24.39
N GLU A 45 -0.58 -7.13 25.31
CA GLU A 45 -0.36 -5.74 25.74
C GLU A 45 1.07 -5.49 26.26
N HIS A 46 1.61 -6.42 27.04
CA HIS A 46 2.99 -6.37 27.53
C HIS A 46 4.07 -6.52 26.43
N GLN A 47 3.69 -6.92 25.20
CA GLN A 47 4.58 -7.08 24.06
C GLN A 47 4.49 -5.90 23.08
N TYR A 48 3.77 -4.82 23.42
CA TYR A 48 3.69 -3.67 22.52
C TYR A 48 5.04 -3.02 22.27
N GLN A 49 5.95 -3.01 23.26
CA GLN A 49 7.30 -2.52 23.06
C GLN A 49 8.03 -3.31 21.95
N GLU A 50 8.01 -4.64 22.03
CA GLU A 50 8.56 -5.52 20.99
C GLU A 50 7.92 -5.24 19.62
N LYS A 51 6.60 -5.06 19.57
CA LYS A 51 5.88 -4.72 18.32
C LYS A 51 6.41 -3.43 17.69
N TRP A 52 6.66 -2.39 18.50
CA TRP A 52 7.16 -1.11 18.02
C TRP A 52 8.62 -1.20 17.55
N GLU A 53 9.46 -1.95 18.26
CA GLU A 53 10.85 -2.21 17.87
C GLU A 53 10.92 -2.96 16.52
N LEU A 54 10.12 -4.00 16.35
CA LEU A 54 10.02 -4.75 15.08
C LEU A 54 9.53 -3.85 13.94
N ARG A 55 8.52 -3.00 14.20
CA ARG A 55 8.01 -2.04 13.21
C ARG A 55 9.08 -1.04 12.82
N PHE A 56 9.80 -0.48 13.79
CA PHE A 56 10.87 0.48 13.57
C PHE A 56 11.99 -0.13 12.72
N GLU A 57 12.43 -1.34 13.05
CA GLU A 57 13.46 -2.05 12.27
C GLU A 57 12.99 -2.32 10.84
N ALA A 58 11.79 -2.88 10.65
CA ALA A 58 11.26 -3.17 9.32
C ALA A 58 11.08 -1.89 8.48
N SER A 59 10.54 -0.82 9.08
CA SER A 59 10.39 0.48 8.42
C SER A 59 11.75 1.02 7.99
N SER A 60 12.78 0.89 8.83
CA SER A 60 14.15 1.28 8.50
C SER A 60 14.74 0.47 7.34
N LYS A 61 14.39 -0.82 7.21
CA LYS A 61 14.77 -1.64 6.03
C LYS A 61 14.07 -1.16 4.76
N ILE A 62 12.79 -0.80 4.84
CA ILE A 62 12.03 -0.26 3.70
C ILE A 62 12.66 1.04 3.23
N LYS A 63 12.92 2.01 4.12
CA LYS A 63 13.55 3.29 3.77
C LYS A 63 14.89 3.08 3.03
N LYS A 64 15.78 2.28 3.61
CA LYS A 64 17.08 1.96 2.99
C LYS A 64 16.94 1.27 1.63
N ALA A 65 15.92 0.44 1.44
CA ALA A 65 15.69 -0.22 0.16
C ALA A 65 15.13 0.74 -0.89
N LEU A 66 14.34 1.74 -0.49
CA LEU A 66 13.84 2.80 -1.36
C LEU A 66 14.96 3.75 -1.82
N ASP A 67 15.91 4.07 -0.94
CA ASP A 67 17.07 4.91 -1.26
C ASP A 67 17.95 4.32 -2.37
N LEU A 68 17.91 3.00 -2.54
CA LEU A 68 18.68 2.25 -3.53
C LEU A 68 17.86 1.91 -4.80
N LEU A 69 16.59 2.29 -4.85
CA LEU A 69 15.71 1.97 -5.96
C LEU A 69 15.81 3.04 -7.05
N ASP A 70 16.25 2.64 -8.24
CA ASP A 70 16.39 3.48 -9.42
C ASP A 70 15.58 2.96 -10.62
N ALA A 71 15.54 3.75 -11.71
CA ALA A 71 14.74 3.42 -12.88
C ALA A 71 15.11 2.09 -13.57
N GLU A 72 16.37 1.64 -13.43
CA GLU A 72 16.92 0.43 -14.05
C GLU A 72 16.78 -0.80 -13.15
N SER A 73 16.40 -0.59 -11.89
CA SER A 73 16.21 -1.66 -10.92
C SER A 73 15.12 -2.65 -11.36
N ASP A 74 15.42 -3.95 -11.23
CA ASP A 74 14.41 -5.00 -11.33
C ASP A 74 13.50 -4.94 -10.09
N TYR A 75 12.36 -4.28 -10.24
CA TYR A 75 11.38 -4.10 -9.18
C TYR A 75 10.90 -5.44 -8.59
N THR A 76 10.75 -6.49 -9.41
CA THR A 76 10.25 -7.79 -8.94
C THR A 76 11.25 -8.42 -7.99
N SER A 77 12.53 -8.44 -8.39
CA SER A 77 13.62 -8.97 -7.58
C SER A 77 13.81 -8.14 -6.30
N TRP A 78 13.81 -6.81 -6.41
CA TRP A 78 13.88 -5.89 -5.27
C TRP A 78 12.75 -6.13 -4.26
N HIS A 79 11.51 -6.25 -4.75
CA HIS A 79 10.33 -6.47 -3.91
C HIS A 79 10.40 -7.82 -3.19
N CYS A 80 10.80 -8.88 -3.91
CA CYS A 80 10.95 -10.23 -3.34
C CYS A 80 12.00 -10.25 -2.21
N GLU A 81 13.16 -9.66 -2.45
CA GLU A 81 14.23 -9.57 -1.46
C GLU A 81 13.78 -8.78 -0.21
N LEU A 82 13.10 -7.65 -0.42
CA LEU A 82 12.61 -6.82 0.67
C LEU A 82 11.53 -7.55 1.48
N CYS A 83 10.57 -8.23 0.84
CA CYS A 83 9.58 -9.06 1.54
C CYS A 83 10.26 -10.08 2.46
N GLY A 84 11.26 -10.81 1.94
CA GLY A 84 12.01 -11.79 2.73
C GLY A 84 12.75 -11.15 3.91
N LYS A 85 13.33 -9.95 3.73
CA LYS A 85 13.95 -9.18 4.82
C LYS A 85 12.93 -8.82 5.93
N LEU A 86 11.74 -8.37 5.56
CA LEU A 86 10.68 -8.01 6.52
C LEU A 86 10.20 -9.22 7.32
N GLN A 87 10.02 -10.38 6.68
CA GLN A 87 9.67 -11.61 7.39
C GLN A 87 10.73 -12.03 8.42
N LYS A 88 12.01 -11.85 8.07
CA LYS A 88 13.13 -12.16 8.98
C LYS A 88 13.12 -11.26 10.22
N VAL A 89 12.84 -9.96 10.07
CA VAL A 89 12.72 -9.02 11.21
C VAL A 89 11.68 -9.53 12.21
N TYR A 90 10.49 -9.88 11.74
CA TYR A 90 9.39 -10.28 12.62
C TYR A 90 9.48 -11.71 13.15
N THR A 91 10.52 -12.48 12.79
CA THR A 91 10.53 -13.95 12.79
C THR A 91 9.39 -14.47 11.90
N GLU A 92 9.66 -15.31 10.91
CA GLU A 92 8.73 -15.66 9.80
C GLU A 92 7.31 -16.09 10.23
N LYS A 93 7.13 -16.47 11.50
CA LYS A 93 5.86 -16.84 12.13
C LYS A 93 4.96 -15.66 12.54
N ARG A 94 5.48 -14.44 12.76
CA ARG A 94 4.67 -13.28 13.18
C ARG A 94 4.28 -12.35 12.02
N LEU A 95 4.99 -12.41 10.89
CA LEU A 95 4.67 -11.66 9.68
C LEU A 95 4.79 -12.57 8.46
N SER A 96 3.66 -12.82 7.82
CA SER A 96 3.61 -13.65 6.61
C SER A 96 4.14 -12.89 5.40
N TYR A 97 4.45 -13.61 4.31
CA TYR A 97 4.84 -12.98 3.05
C TYR A 97 3.70 -12.12 2.50
N GLY A 98 2.46 -12.60 2.60
CA GLY A 98 1.26 -11.85 2.22
C GLY A 98 1.08 -10.52 2.98
N GLN A 99 1.54 -10.44 4.23
CA GLN A 99 1.61 -9.19 4.99
C GLN A 99 2.77 -8.31 4.53
N ALA A 100 3.96 -8.88 4.36
CA ALA A 100 5.13 -8.16 3.87
C ALA A 100 4.86 -7.47 2.53
N GLN A 101 4.33 -8.21 1.55
CA GLN A 101 4.01 -7.67 0.23
C GLN A 101 2.97 -6.56 0.31
N LYS A 102 1.94 -6.68 1.17
CA LYS A 102 0.89 -5.66 1.26
C LYS A 102 1.47 -4.35 1.79
N TRP A 103 2.34 -4.44 2.81
CA TRP A 103 3.01 -3.27 3.36
C TRP A 103 3.89 -2.59 2.32
N ILE A 104 4.74 -3.35 1.60
CA ILE A 104 5.63 -2.78 0.58
C ILE A 104 4.82 -2.20 -0.60
N ASN A 105 3.84 -2.95 -1.13
CA ASN A 105 3.08 -2.51 -2.29
C ASN A 105 2.19 -1.30 -1.98
N MET A 106 1.60 -1.22 -0.78
CA MET A 106 0.89 0.01 -0.38
C MET A 106 1.84 1.19 -0.22
N THR A 107 3.04 0.98 0.32
CA THR A 107 4.06 2.03 0.43
C THR A 107 4.42 2.58 -0.95
N THR A 108 4.76 1.72 -1.91
CA THR A 108 5.16 2.14 -3.26
C THR A 108 4.00 2.76 -4.04
N LYS A 109 2.77 2.25 -3.86
CA LYS A 109 1.55 2.90 -4.37
C LYS A 109 1.42 4.33 -3.86
N TYR A 110 1.57 4.56 -2.56
CA TYR A 110 1.43 5.90 -1.99
C TYR A 110 2.53 6.84 -2.46
N LEU A 111 3.78 6.39 -2.56
CA LEU A 111 4.87 7.18 -3.12
C LEU A 111 4.59 7.60 -4.57
N GLN A 112 4.05 6.70 -5.40
CA GLN A 112 3.65 7.04 -6.76
C GLN A 112 2.53 8.09 -6.80
N VAL A 113 1.53 7.97 -5.93
CA VAL A 113 0.43 8.93 -5.80
C VAL A 113 0.96 10.30 -5.34
N PHE A 114 1.86 10.32 -4.36
CA PHE A 114 2.49 11.55 -3.86
C PHE A 114 3.28 12.25 -4.95
N ALA A 115 4.12 11.52 -5.69
CA ALA A 115 4.90 12.10 -6.78
C ALA A 115 4.01 12.77 -7.85
N VAL A 116 2.90 12.13 -8.22
CA VAL A 116 1.93 12.70 -9.18
C VAL A 116 1.25 13.94 -8.62
N ILE A 117 0.81 13.90 -7.35
CA ILE A 117 0.17 15.05 -6.70
C ILE A 117 1.17 16.21 -6.59
N PHE A 118 2.36 16.00 -6.02
CA PHE A 118 3.39 17.05 -5.86
C PHE A 118 3.81 17.67 -7.19
N LYS A 119 3.87 16.86 -8.27
CA LYS A 119 4.09 17.39 -9.62
C LYS A 119 2.93 18.24 -10.14
N SER A 120 1.67 17.84 -9.93
CA SER A 120 0.50 18.68 -10.27
C SER A 120 0.39 19.93 -9.39
N ILE A 121 0.98 19.80 -8.21
CA ILE A 121 1.23 20.72 -7.11
C ILE A 121 1.99 22.01 -7.39
N ASP A 122 2.92 21.90 -8.34
CA ASP A 122 4.18 22.65 -8.36
C ASP A 122 4.92 22.62 -6.99
N ASP A 123 4.92 21.47 -6.29
CA ASP A 123 5.60 21.26 -5.00
C ASP A 123 6.93 20.51 -5.19
N ASP A 124 7.93 21.25 -5.66
CA ASP A 124 9.28 20.72 -5.90
C ASP A 124 9.96 20.23 -4.60
N GLU A 125 9.67 20.86 -3.46
CA GLU A 125 10.23 20.45 -2.17
C GLU A 125 9.71 19.08 -1.77
N GLY A 126 8.40 18.87 -1.83
CA GLY A 126 7.77 17.58 -1.56
C GLY A 126 8.25 16.50 -2.53
N LEU A 127 8.34 16.82 -3.83
CA LEU A 127 8.81 15.89 -4.85
C LEU A 127 10.27 15.46 -4.62
N SER A 128 11.15 16.38 -4.22
CA SER A 128 12.57 16.10 -3.95
C SER A 128 12.81 15.10 -2.81
N LYS A 129 11.81 14.91 -1.92
CA LYS A 129 11.84 13.94 -0.82
C LYS A 129 11.39 12.54 -1.23
N ILE A 130 10.92 12.35 -2.47
CA ILE A 130 10.49 11.06 -3.02
C ILE A 130 11.63 10.51 -3.91
N PRO A 131 11.93 9.20 -3.88
CA PRO A 131 12.91 8.62 -4.80
C PRO A 131 12.56 8.86 -6.27
N GLU A 132 13.56 9.17 -7.10
CA GLU A 132 13.37 9.50 -8.53
C GLU A 132 12.63 8.43 -9.31
N PHE A 133 12.74 7.16 -8.88
CA PHE A 133 11.97 6.05 -9.43
C PHE A 133 10.47 6.37 -9.55
N PHE A 134 9.88 7.10 -8.60
CA PHE A 134 8.45 7.40 -8.60
C PHE A 134 8.07 8.69 -9.33
N TRP A 135 9.04 9.53 -9.72
CA TRP A 135 8.78 10.81 -10.40
C TRP A 135 8.22 10.62 -11.80
N ASN A 136 8.56 9.49 -12.44
CA ASN A 136 8.01 9.11 -13.73
C ASN A 136 6.77 8.24 -13.55
N ALA A 137 5.60 8.79 -13.90
CA ALA A 137 4.33 8.06 -13.87
C ALA A 137 4.36 6.76 -14.69
N ALA A 138 5.23 6.62 -15.70
CA ALA A 138 5.36 5.37 -16.45
C ALA A 138 5.87 4.18 -15.60
N ASN A 139 6.58 4.45 -14.50
CA ASN A 139 7.05 3.39 -13.59
C ASN A 139 5.92 2.76 -12.78
N ILE A 140 4.72 3.34 -12.77
CA ILE A 140 3.53 2.73 -12.15
C ILE A 140 3.25 1.32 -12.67
N LYS A 141 3.62 1.03 -13.92
CA LYS A 141 3.44 -0.27 -14.57
C LYS A 141 4.37 -1.35 -14.04
N LYS A 142 5.48 -0.96 -13.40
CA LYS A 142 6.41 -1.86 -12.73
C LYS A 142 5.92 -2.23 -11.32
N LEU A 143 5.06 -1.41 -10.72
CA LEU A 143 4.58 -1.60 -9.36
C LEU A 143 3.57 -2.76 -9.29
N HIS A 144 3.81 -3.66 -8.34
CA HIS A 144 2.88 -4.73 -8.06
C HIS A 144 1.61 -4.19 -7.41
N ILE A 145 0.47 -4.78 -7.75
CA ILE A 145 -0.81 -4.45 -7.12
C ILE A 145 -0.79 -4.94 -5.67
N PRO A 146 -1.14 -4.11 -4.68
CA PRO A 146 -1.18 -4.51 -3.29
C PRO A 146 -2.35 -5.47 -3.04
N LEU A 147 -2.08 -6.78 -2.98
CA LEU A 147 -3.14 -7.77 -2.81
C LEU A 147 -3.81 -7.65 -1.44
N ASP A 148 -5.11 -7.37 -1.46
CA ASP A 148 -6.00 -7.54 -0.33
C ASP A 148 -7.26 -8.31 -0.74
N ARG A 149 -8.19 -8.44 0.20
CA ARG A 149 -9.46 -9.12 -0.04
C ARG A 149 -10.22 -8.50 -1.22
N TYR A 150 -10.27 -7.17 -1.33
CA TYR A 150 -11.03 -6.47 -2.36
C TYR A 150 -10.42 -6.68 -3.73
N ILE A 151 -9.09 -6.57 -3.85
CA ILE A 151 -8.37 -6.83 -5.10
C ILE A 151 -8.53 -8.30 -5.52
N MET A 152 -8.39 -9.23 -4.58
CA MET A 152 -8.54 -10.66 -4.87
C MET A 152 -9.96 -11.00 -5.34
N GLU A 153 -10.99 -10.40 -4.74
CA GLU A 153 -12.39 -10.54 -5.17
C GLU A 153 -12.62 -9.88 -6.54
N ALA A 154 -12.21 -8.62 -6.72
CA ALA A 154 -12.41 -7.86 -7.95
C ALA A 154 -11.77 -8.52 -9.17
N TYR A 155 -10.60 -9.15 -8.98
CA TYR A 155 -9.85 -9.81 -10.05
C TYR A 155 -10.00 -11.33 -10.07
N ASN A 156 -10.94 -11.89 -9.29
CA ASN A 156 -11.23 -13.33 -9.26
C ASN A 156 -9.97 -14.20 -9.05
N ILE A 157 -9.05 -13.78 -8.17
CA ILE A 157 -7.71 -14.40 -8.00
C ILE A 157 -7.78 -15.81 -7.37
N GLY A 158 -8.92 -16.23 -6.82
CA GLY A 158 -9.20 -17.62 -6.41
C GLY A 158 -8.93 -17.95 -4.93
N SER A 159 -8.93 -19.24 -4.60
CA SER A 159 -9.07 -19.80 -3.23
C SER A 159 -7.75 -20.03 -2.46
N PHE A 160 -6.79 -19.11 -2.53
CA PHE A 160 -5.55 -19.20 -1.73
C PHE A 160 -5.73 -18.93 -0.23
N GLY A 161 -6.98 -18.78 0.23
CA GLY A 161 -7.29 -18.31 1.56
C GLY A 161 -7.05 -16.80 1.71
N PRO A 162 -6.92 -16.29 2.94
CA PRO A 162 -6.74 -14.87 3.16
C PRO A 162 -5.37 -14.39 2.67
N TRP A 163 -5.35 -13.26 1.95
CA TRP A 163 -4.14 -12.62 1.43
C TRP A 163 -3.04 -12.48 2.49
N SER A 164 -3.42 -12.25 3.74
CA SER A 164 -2.50 -12.07 4.88
C SER A 164 -1.84 -13.35 5.37
N LYS A 165 -2.11 -14.50 4.75
CA LYS A 165 -1.46 -15.79 5.04
C LYS A 165 -0.71 -16.37 3.85
N LEU A 166 -0.64 -15.65 2.72
CA LEU A 166 0.07 -16.12 1.53
C LEU A 166 1.55 -16.31 1.84
N ASN A 167 2.14 -17.38 1.30
CA ASN A 167 3.57 -17.50 1.12
C ASN A 167 4.02 -16.86 -0.21
N ASP A 168 5.34 -16.83 -0.43
CA ASP A 168 5.98 -16.29 -1.63
C ASP A 168 5.47 -16.92 -2.93
N LYS A 169 5.35 -18.26 -2.98
CA LYS A 169 4.87 -18.99 -4.16
C LYS A 169 3.41 -18.68 -4.48
N GLN A 170 2.55 -18.68 -3.46
CA GLN A 170 1.14 -18.34 -3.61
C GLN A 170 0.97 -16.88 -4.05
N TYR A 171 1.78 -15.97 -3.52
CA TYR A 171 1.78 -14.58 -3.95
C TYR A 171 2.16 -14.46 -5.44
N ALA A 172 3.24 -15.12 -5.87
CA ALA A 172 3.66 -15.12 -7.27
C ALA A 172 2.56 -15.67 -8.21
N GLU A 173 1.86 -16.72 -7.79
CA GLU A 173 0.73 -17.26 -8.54
C GLU A 173 -0.46 -16.28 -8.57
N CYS A 174 -0.75 -15.58 -7.46
CA CYS A 174 -1.75 -14.52 -7.43
C CYS A 174 -1.41 -13.41 -8.42
N CYS A 175 -0.15 -12.96 -8.46
CA CYS A 175 0.34 -11.97 -9.41
C CYS A 175 0.16 -12.45 -10.86
N ALA A 176 0.51 -13.70 -11.17
CA ALA A 176 0.29 -14.25 -12.52
C ALA A 176 -1.19 -14.25 -12.92
N ARG A 177 -2.10 -14.54 -11.98
CA ARG A 177 -3.56 -14.53 -12.20
C ARG A 177 -4.17 -13.15 -12.38
N THR A 178 -3.46 -12.09 -12.02
CA THR A 178 -3.93 -10.72 -12.35
C THR A 178 -3.92 -10.45 -13.86
N GLY A 179 -3.25 -11.30 -14.66
CA GLY A 179 -3.21 -11.17 -16.12
C GLY A 179 -2.30 -10.04 -16.59
N GLY A 180 -1.30 -9.66 -15.80
CA GLY A 180 -0.39 -8.55 -16.11
C GLY A 180 -0.97 -7.17 -15.79
N LYS A 181 -2.09 -7.10 -15.05
CA LYS A 181 -2.59 -5.84 -14.51
C LYS A 181 -1.56 -5.20 -13.60
N THR A 182 -1.54 -3.88 -13.64
CA THR A 182 -0.61 -3.04 -12.92
C THR A 182 -1.36 -2.18 -11.91
N LEU A 183 -0.61 -1.39 -11.13
CA LEU A 183 -1.21 -0.41 -10.25
C LEU A 183 -2.05 0.65 -11.00
N GLU A 184 -1.72 0.94 -12.27
CA GLU A 184 -2.52 1.86 -13.10
C GLU A 184 -3.94 1.32 -13.34
N ASP A 185 -4.05 0.03 -13.64
CA ASP A 185 -5.35 -0.64 -13.83
C ASP A 185 -6.17 -0.63 -12.54
N GLU A 186 -5.51 -0.88 -11.39
CA GLU A 186 -6.15 -0.80 -10.08
C GLU A 186 -6.74 0.60 -9.81
N LEU A 187 -5.99 1.66 -10.11
CA LEU A 187 -6.46 3.04 -9.92
C LEU A 187 -7.64 3.38 -10.82
N ALA A 188 -7.64 2.89 -12.07
CA ALA A 188 -8.76 3.07 -12.99
C ALA A 188 -10.02 2.35 -12.50
N ASP A 189 -9.87 1.14 -11.96
CA ASP A 189 -10.98 0.33 -11.44
C ASP A 189 -11.49 0.82 -10.08
N TRP A 190 -10.68 1.58 -9.32
CA TRP A 190 -10.91 1.90 -7.91
C TRP A 190 -12.28 2.52 -7.64
N GLY A 191 -12.73 3.43 -8.51
CA GLY A 191 -14.03 4.11 -8.36
C GLY A 191 -15.21 3.15 -8.39
N GLU A 192 -15.17 2.14 -9.27
CA GLU A 192 -16.21 1.12 -9.38
C GLU A 192 -16.13 0.08 -8.25
N ILE A 193 -14.91 -0.32 -7.88
CA ILE A 193 -14.68 -1.23 -6.74
C ILE A 193 -15.20 -0.61 -5.44
N ALA A 194 -14.89 0.67 -5.20
CA ALA A 194 -15.31 1.39 -4.00
C ALA A 194 -16.84 1.53 -3.89
N LYS A 195 -17.53 1.76 -5.02
CA LYS A 195 -19.01 1.82 -5.07
C LYS A 195 -19.64 0.48 -4.72
N LYS A 196 -19.19 -0.61 -5.35
CA LYS A 196 -19.69 -1.97 -5.08
C LYS A 196 -19.54 -2.32 -3.60
N HIS A 197 -18.36 -2.07 -3.03
CA HIS A 197 -18.12 -2.32 -1.61
C HIS A 197 -19.03 -1.50 -0.68
N ARG A 198 -19.29 -0.23 -1.00
CA ARG A 198 -20.21 0.60 -0.20
C ARG A 198 -21.65 0.07 -0.24
N ALA A 199 -22.09 -0.41 -1.39
CA ALA A 199 -23.42 -1.01 -1.57
C ALA A 199 -23.56 -2.35 -0.82
N ASP A 200 -22.53 -3.21 -0.85
CA ASP A 200 -22.57 -4.54 -0.22
C ASP A 200 -22.37 -4.50 1.31
N ASN A 201 -21.87 -3.39 1.86
CA ASN A 201 -21.72 -3.24 3.29
C ASN A 201 -23.10 -3.01 3.95
N HIS A 202 -23.71 -4.10 4.41
CA HIS A 202 -25.00 -4.11 5.15
C HIS A 202 -25.03 -3.21 6.40
N LYS A 203 -23.86 -2.74 6.87
CA LYS A 203 -23.72 -1.79 7.99
C LYS A 203 -23.55 -0.34 7.52
N SER A 204 -23.58 -0.06 6.23
CA SER A 204 -23.43 1.29 5.70
C SER A 204 -24.74 2.07 5.75
N TYR A 205 -24.64 3.37 6.00
CA TYR A 205 -25.80 4.27 5.93
C TYR A 205 -26.41 4.31 4.52
N ALA A 206 -25.58 4.21 3.48
CA ALA A 206 -26.04 4.14 2.09
C ALA A 206 -26.94 2.93 1.86
N TYR A 207 -26.52 1.75 2.32
CA TYR A 207 -27.34 0.54 2.27
C TYR A 207 -28.65 0.70 3.05
N PHE A 208 -28.60 1.27 4.26
CA PHE A 208 -29.82 1.57 5.04
C PHE A 208 -30.79 2.47 4.25
N VAL A 209 -30.29 3.52 3.60
CA VAL A 209 -31.10 4.45 2.80
C VAL A 209 -31.71 3.76 1.58
N GLU A 210 -30.97 2.94 0.85
CA GLU A 210 -31.49 2.18 -0.30
C GLU A 210 -32.61 1.20 0.10
N ASN A 211 -32.46 0.52 1.24
CA ASN A 211 -33.48 -0.42 1.72
C ASN A 211 -34.71 0.27 2.31
N LYS A 212 -34.62 1.55 2.69
CA LYS A 212 -35.79 2.35 3.09
C LYS A 212 -36.60 2.90 1.92
N LYS A 213 -36.03 2.91 0.71
CA LYS A 213 -36.69 3.38 -0.52
C LYS A 213 -37.39 2.27 -1.31
N LYS A 214 -37.22 1.00 -0.92
CA LYS A 214 -37.94 -0.17 -1.44
C LYS A 214 -39.13 -0.48 -0.55
#